data_AF-A0A2K1DXJ6-F1
#
_entry.id   AF-A0A2K1DXJ6-F1
#
_cell.length_a   1.000
_cell.length_b   1.000
_cell.length_c   1.000
_cell.angle_alpha   90.00
_cell.angle_beta   90.00
_cell.angle_gamma   90.00
#
_symmetry.space_group_name_H-M   'P 1'
#
loop_
_entity.id
_entity.type
_entity.pdbx_description
1 polymer ?
#
loop_
_entity_poly.entity_id
_entity_poly.type
_entity_poly.pdbx_seq_one_letter_code
_entity_poly.pdbx_strand_id
1 'polypeptide(L)'
;MKKSIIVVILLVLLSCNYNDHNIITKTKIGVFKLNDILTNSYDDKDFYIKVDSNNKINTIIVYSNKFKTKDGFGVGSNFEDIKNLKDDDSEEGLSLSKGDVVIGSVGDAVVYDNILFIDNNKDKIVDLVMVANN
;
A
#
# COMPACT_ATOMS: atom_id res chain seq x y z
N MET A 1 60.97 -7.55 10.06
CA MET A 1 60.09 -6.74 9.20
C MET A 1 58.66 -7.22 9.39
N LYS A 2 57.79 -6.41 10.01
CA LYS A 2 56.37 -6.76 10.22
C LYS A 2 55.61 -6.50 8.92
N LYS A 3 54.91 -7.51 8.40
CA LYS A 3 54.01 -7.37 7.25
C LYS A 3 52.66 -6.85 7.76
N SER A 4 52.30 -5.62 7.41
CA SER A 4 50.95 -5.09 7.63
C SER A 4 50.05 -5.56 6.50
N ILE A 5 49.05 -6.36 6.82
CA ILE A 5 48.00 -6.76 5.88
C ILE A 5 46.86 -5.75 6.04
N ILE A 6 46.62 -4.96 5.00
CA ILE A 6 45.48 -4.04 4.94
C ILE A 6 44.31 -4.85 4.38
N VAL A 7 43.33 -5.14 5.23
CA VAL A 7 42.06 -5.75 4.82
C VAL A 7 41.12 -4.62 4.42
N VAL A 8 40.95 -4.42 3.11
CA VAL A 8 39.97 -3.46 2.57
C VAL A 8 38.61 -4.15 2.57
N ILE A 9 37.76 -3.80 3.54
CA ILE A 9 36.36 -4.22 3.57
C ILE A 9 35.62 -3.39 2.53
N LEU A 10 35.37 -4.00 1.36
CA LEU A 10 34.54 -3.42 0.32
C LEU A 10 33.08 -3.53 0.78
N LEU A 11 32.56 -2.47 1.41
CA LEU A 11 31.14 -2.32 1.70
C LEU A 11 30.40 -2.18 0.36
N VAL A 12 29.87 -3.30 -0.13
CA VAL A 12 28.95 -3.31 -1.27
C VAL A 12 27.67 -2.61 -0.80
N LEU A 13 27.58 -1.31 -1.07
CA LEU A 13 26.32 -0.60 -1.08
C LEU A 13 25.51 -1.18 -2.24
N LEU A 14 24.75 -2.25 -1.97
CA LEU A 14 23.66 -2.69 -2.82
C LEU A 14 22.64 -1.55 -2.79
N SER A 15 22.78 -0.61 -3.73
CA SER A 15 21.71 0.31 -4.07
C SER A 15 20.52 -0.55 -4.48
N CYS A 16 19.53 -0.64 -3.58
CA CYS A 16 18.22 -1.18 -3.92
C CYS A 16 17.75 -0.46 -5.18
N ASN A 17 17.66 -1.22 -6.26
CA ASN A 17 16.97 -0.82 -7.48
C ASN A 17 15.48 -0.77 -7.15
N TYR A 18 15.06 0.22 -6.36
CA TYR A 18 13.66 0.51 -6.13
C TYR A 18 13.11 0.99 -7.47
N ASN A 19 12.55 0.05 -8.23
CA ASN A 19 11.78 0.38 -9.41
C ASN A 19 10.64 1.29 -8.93
N ASP A 20 10.72 2.58 -9.23
CA ASP A 20 9.67 3.57 -8.92
C ASP A 20 8.28 3.15 -9.42
N HIS A 21 8.25 2.19 -10.36
CA HIS A 21 7.07 1.53 -10.90
C HIS A 21 6.25 0.73 -9.89
N ASN A 22 6.80 0.35 -8.72
CA ASN A 22 6.10 -0.46 -7.72
C ASN A 22 5.82 0.29 -6.41
N ILE A 23 5.91 1.62 -6.42
CA ILE A 23 5.74 2.43 -5.22
C ILE A 23 4.26 2.80 -5.00
N ILE A 24 3.80 2.64 -3.76
CA ILE A 24 2.52 3.15 -3.26
C ILE A 24 2.78 4.52 -2.59
N THR A 25 1.98 5.52 -2.93
CA THR A 25 1.90 6.80 -2.21
C THR A 25 0.44 7.20 -2.02
N LYS A 26 0.19 8.23 -1.22
CA LYS A 26 -1.14 8.82 -1.03
C LYS A 26 -1.90 9.26 -2.28
N THR A 27 -1.24 9.36 -3.44
CA THR A 27 -1.89 9.76 -4.70
C THR A 27 -1.63 8.83 -5.88
N LYS A 28 -0.82 7.78 -5.72
CA LYS A 28 -0.48 6.87 -6.82
C LYS A 28 -0.16 5.46 -6.35
N ILE A 29 -0.38 4.49 -7.23
CA ILE A 29 0.20 3.14 -7.11
C ILE A 29 0.88 2.81 -8.43
N GLY A 30 2.20 2.67 -8.38
CA GLY A 30 3.03 2.48 -9.56
C GLY A 30 2.86 3.59 -10.58
N VAL A 31 2.38 3.24 -11.78
CA VAL A 31 2.12 4.18 -12.88
C VAL A 31 0.73 4.81 -12.85
N PHE A 32 -0.17 4.34 -11.98
CA PHE A 32 -1.54 4.85 -11.89
C PHE A 32 -1.62 5.94 -10.83
N LYS A 33 -2.12 7.11 -11.20
CA LYS A 33 -2.22 8.28 -10.32
C LYS A 33 -3.66 8.76 -10.25
N LEU A 34 -4.09 9.15 -9.04
CA LEU A 34 -5.41 9.75 -8.84
C LEU A 34 -5.56 11.02 -9.70
N ASN A 35 -6.78 11.25 -10.18
CA ASN A 35 -7.18 12.35 -11.08
C ASN A 35 -6.59 12.34 -12.49
N ASP A 36 -5.67 11.40 -12.81
CA ASP A 36 -5.21 11.20 -14.18
C ASP A 36 -6.23 10.35 -14.96
N ILE A 37 -6.26 10.52 -16.28
CA ILE A 37 -7.10 9.71 -17.16
C ILE A 37 -6.52 8.30 -17.22
N LEU A 38 -7.36 7.28 -17.07
CA LEU A 38 -6.93 5.90 -17.24
C LEU A 38 -6.64 5.63 -18.73
N THR A 39 -5.35 5.59 -19.08
CA THR A 39 -4.88 5.30 -20.45
C THR A 39 -4.25 3.92 -20.60
N ASN A 40 -3.73 3.36 -19.51
CA ASN A 40 -2.95 2.13 -19.53
C ASN A 40 -3.83 0.94 -19.12
N SER A 41 -3.61 -0.22 -19.75
CA SER A 41 -4.17 -1.48 -19.26
C SER A 41 -3.48 -1.91 -17.96
N TYR A 42 -4.18 -2.71 -17.17
CA TYR A 42 -3.66 -3.32 -15.95
C TYR A 42 -4.13 -4.76 -15.83
N ASP A 43 -3.42 -5.55 -15.03
CA ASP A 43 -3.84 -6.91 -14.68
C ASP A 43 -4.87 -6.82 -13.55
N ASP A 44 -6.07 -7.36 -13.79
CA ASP A 44 -7.18 -7.37 -12.82
C ASP A 44 -6.89 -8.29 -11.62
N LYS A 45 -5.88 -9.15 -11.70
CA LYS A 45 -5.38 -9.93 -10.58
C LYS A 45 -4.54 -9.10 -9.62
N ASP A 46 -3.90 -8.05 -10.11
CA ASP A 46 -3.05 -7.18 -9.29
C ASP A 46 -3.85 -5.98 -8.75
N PHE A 47 -4.80 -5.47 -9.52
CA PHE A 47 -5.47 -4.20 -9.26
C PHE A 47 -6.97 -4.19 -9.52
N TYR A 48 -7.65 -3.28 -8.82
CA TYR A 48 -8.93 -2.74 -9.24
C TYR A 48 -8.85 -1.21 -9.28
N ILE A 49 -9.24 -0.61 -10.42
CA ILE A 49 -9.22 0.84 -10.61
C ILE A 49 -10.64 1.34 -10.88
N LYS A 50 -11.11 2.27 -10.06
CA LYS A 50 -12.39 2.95 -10.25
C LYS A 50 -12.16 4.33 -10.84
N VAL A 51 -12.87 4.64 -11.92
CA VAL A 51 -12.84 5.94 -12.59
C VAL A 51 -14.14 6.73 -12.38
N ASP A 52 -14.07 8.05 -12.54
CA ASP A 52 -15.22 8.96 -12.55
C ASP A 52 -15.91 9.02 -13.93
N SER A 53 -16.92 9.89 -14.07
CA SER A 53 -17.63 10.10 -15.35
C SER A 53 -16.77 10.68 -16.47
N ASN A 54 -15.59 11.22 -16.15
CA ASN A 54 -14.62 11.78 -17.08
C ASN A 54 -13.45 10.81 -17.35
N ASN A 55 -13.59 9.54 -16.94
CA ASN A 55 -12.55 8.52 -17.02
C ASN A 55 -11.27 8.85 -16.22
N LYS A 56 -11.37 9.72 -15.21
CA LYS A 56 -10.28 10.02 -14.28
C LYS A 56 -10.27 9.00 -13.15
N ILE A 57 -9.08 8.55 -12.78
CA ILE A 57 -8.89 7.59 -11.69
C ILE A 57 -9.29 8.24 -10.37
N ASN A 58 -10.32 7.70 -9.72
CA ASN A 58 -10.81 8.16 -8.43
C ASN A 58 -10.34 7.28 -7.28
N THR A 59 -10.14 5.98 -7.55
CA THR A 59 -9.72 5.01 -6.55
C THR A 59 -8.85 3.94 -7.19
N ILE A 60 -7.79 3.56 -6.50
CA ILE A 60 -6.91 2.45 -6.87
C ILE A 60 -6.86 1.50 -5.69
N ILE A 61 -7.14 0.23 -5.95
CA ILE A 61 -7.05 -0.86 -4.98
C ILE A 61 -6.02 -1.85 -5.52
N VAL A 62 -5.10 -2.29 -4.67
CA VAL A 62 -4.08 -3.30 -5.00
C VAL A 62 -4.21 -4.50 -4.07
N TYR A 63 -4.19 -5.69 -4.67
CA TYR A 63 -4.22 -6.99 -3.99
C TYR A 63 -2.89 -7.74 -4.13
N SER A 64 -1.98 -7.20 -4.94
CA SER A 64 -0.68 -7.78 -5.20
C SER A 64 0.35 -7.36 -4.16
N ASN A 65 1.19 -8.30 -3.71
CA ASN A 65 2.32 -8.01 -2.82
C ASN A 65 3.52 -7.33 -3.53
N LYS A 66 3.41 -7.10 -4.85
CA LYS A 66 4.44 -6.47 -5.68
C LYS A 66 4.66 -4.99 -5.35
N PHE A 67 3.67 -4.32 -4.78
CA PHE A 67 3.67 -2.88 -4.55
C PHE A 67 3.85 -2.55 -3.07
N LYS A 68 4.72 -1.60 -2.77
CA LYS A 68 5.05 -1.20 -1.39
C LYS A 68 5.17 0.32 -1.26
N THR A 69 4.87 0.86 -0.09
CA THR A 69 5.22 2.24 0.28
C THR A 69 6.73 2.39 0.38
N LYS A 70 7.21 3.65 0.49
CA LYS A 70 8.63 3.94 0.76
C LYS A 70 9.14 3.28 2.05
N ASP A 71 8.24 3.05 3.01
CA ASP A 71 8.54 2.44 4.32
C ASP A 71 8.42 0.90 4.27
N GLY A 72 8.12 0.32 3.10
CA GLY A 72 8.06 -1.12 2.89
C GLY A 72 6.70 -1.77 3.18
N PHE A 73 5.65 -0.99 3.41
CA PHE A 73 4.31 -1.51 3.69
C PHE A 73 3.50 -1.77 2.42
N GLY A 74 2.72 -2.84 2.40
CA GLY A 74 1.76 -3.14 1.34
C GLY A 74 1.07 -4.47 1.60
N VAL A 75 0.48 -5.09 0.58
CA VAL A 75 -0.14 -6.43 0.74
C VAL A 75 0.90 -7.44 1.23
N GLY A 76 0.52 -8.26 2.21
CA GLY A 76 1.39 -9.22 2.89
C GLY A 76 2.23 -8.64 4.04
N SER A 77 2.15 -7.34 4.30
CA SER A 77 2.79 -6.73 5.47
C SER A 77 1.99 -7.03 6.74
N ASN A 78 2.67 -7.04 7.89
CA ASN A 78 2.00 -7.18 9.18
C ASN A 78 1.17 -5.92 9.47
N PHE A 79 -0.10 -6.11 9.77
CA PHE A 79 -1.06 -5.04 10.00
C PHE A 79 -0.75 -4.26 11.30
N GLU A 80 -0.31 -4.94 12.34
CA GLU A 80 0.03 -4.32 13.64
C GLU A 80 1.26 -3.41 13.53
N ASP A 81 2.23 -3.75 12.69
CA ASP A 81 3.42 -2.90 12.47
C ASP A 81 3.02 -1.53 11.89
N ILE A 82 2.02 -1.49 11.00
CA ILE A 82 1.50 -0.25 10.40
C ILE A 82 0.71 0.53 11.45
N LYS A 83 -0.10 -0.17 12.24
CA LYS A 83 -0.90 0.42 13.30
C LYS A 83 -0.05 1.09 14.38
N ASN A 84 1.05 0.46 14.78
CA ASN A 84 1.98 1.00 15.79
C ASN A 84 2.73 2.25 15.31
N LEU A 85 2.75 2.54 14.01
CA LEU A 85 3.34 3.76 13.43
C LEU A 85 2.35 4.91 13.29
N LYS A 86 1.09 4.69 13.64
CA LYS A 86 0.06 5.71 13.56
C LYS A 86 0.17 6.64 14.78
N ASP A 87 0.32 7.93 14.53
CA ASP A 87 0.33 8.99 15.56
C ASP A 87 -1.10 9.35 16.04
N ASP A 88 -2.15 8.69 15.52
CA ASP A 88 -3.54 9.11 15.75
C ASP A 88 -4.53 7.92 15.85
N ASP A 89 -5.25 7.86 16.97
CA ASP A 89 -6.05 6.75 17.51
C ASP A 89 -7.39 6.43 16.79
N SER A 90 -7.55 6.78 15.51
CA SER A 90 -8.77 6.38 14.77
C SER A 90 -8.69 4.93 14.25
N GLU A 91 -8.92 3.95 15.12
CA GLU A 91 -9.41 2.64 14.69
C GLU A 91 -10.86 2.81 14.21
N GLU A 92 -11.06 2.83 12.89
CA GLU A 92 -12.40 2.66 12.34
C GLU A 92 -12.52 1.24 11.81
N GLY A 93 -13.15 0.36 12.60
CA GLY A 93 -13.62 -0.92 12.08
C GLY A 93 -14.55 -0.64 10.89
N LEU A 94 -14.17 -1.10 9.70
CA LEU A 94 -14.98 -0.89 8.50
C LEU A 94 -16.19 -1.81 8.56
N SER A 95 -17.34 -1.23 8.89
CA SER A 95 -18.62 -1.93 8.83
C SER A 95 -19.28 -1.71 7.46
N LEU A 96 -19.86 -2.77 6.91
CA LEU A 96 -20.78 -2.65 5.78
C LEU A 96 -22.16 -2.38 6.35
N SER A 97 -22.73 -1.24 6.00
CA SER A 97 -24.09 -0.87 6.36
C SER A 97 -24.98 -0.70 5.13
N LYS A 98 -26.25 -1.07 5.26
CA LYS A 98 -27.31 -0.74 4.30
C LYS A 98 -28.38 0.06 5.04
N GLY A 99 -28.33 1.39 4.92
CA GLY A 99 -29.04 2.28 5.82
C GLY A 99 -28.46 2.17 7.23
N ASP A 100 -29.32 2.08 8.25
CA ASP A 100 -28.89 1.96 9.65
C ASP A 100 -28.51 0.53 10.08
N VAL A 101 -28.64 -0.44 9.17
CA VAL A 101 -28.39 -1.86 9.47
C VAL A 101 -26.96 -2.21 9.08
N VAL A 102 -26.15 -2.62 10.05
CA VAL A 102 -24.85 -3.26 9.81
C VAL A 102 -25.08 -4.67 9.28
N ILE A 103 -24.64 -4.92 8.05
CA ILE A 103 -24.82 -6.18 7.32
C ILE A 103 -23.54 -7.04 7.27
N GLY A 104 -22.42 -6.52 7.79
CA GLY A 104 -21.17 -7.25 7.91
C GLY A 104 -20.00 -6.35 8.33
N SER A 105 -18.81 -6.93 8.50
CA SER A 105 -17.55 -6.19 8.63
C SER A 105 -16.66 -6.47 7.43
N VAL A 106 -15.94 -5.46 6.94
CA VAL A 106 -14.91 -5.56 5.90
C VAL A 106 -13.56 -6.01 6.49
N GLY A 107 -13.53 -6.27 7.80
CA GLY A 107 -12.31 -6.57 8.55
C GLY A 107 -11.80 -5.34 9.30
N ASP A 108 -10.51 -5.37 9.62
CA ASP A 108 -9.83 -4.31 10.34
C ASP A 108 -9.09 -3.42 9.32
N ALA A 109 -9.10 -2.11 9.56
CA ALA A 109 -8.50 -1.15 8.64
C ALA A 109 -7.70 -0.07 9.36
N VAL A 110 -6.60 0.35 8.73
CA VAL A 110 -5.74 1.39 9.25
C VAL A 110 -5.36 2.35 8.13
N VAL A 111 -5.41 3.64 8.42
CA VAL A 111 -4.94 4.70 7.51
C VAL A 111 -3.56 5.17 7.95
N TYR A 112 -2.60 5.10 7.05
CA TYR A 112 -1.24 5.61 7.25
C TYR A 112 -0.79 6.38 6.01
N ASP A 113 -0.33 7.63 6.17
CA ASP A 113 0.00 8.56 5.07
C ASP A 113 -1.12 8.64 4.01
N ASN A 114 -2.38 8.74 4.45
CA ASN A 114 -3.58 8.75 3.58
C ASN A 114 -3.71 7.53 2.65
N ILE A 115 -3.08 6.42 3.01
CA ILE A 115 -3.21 5.12 2.35
C ILE A 115 -3.99 4.21 3.32
N LEU A 116 -5.04 3.57 2.82
CA LEU A 116 -5.85 2.64 3.59
C LEU A 116 -5.30 1.22 3.43
N PHE A 117 -4.97 0.57 4.53
CA PHE A 117 -4.56 -0.83 4.60
C PHE A 117 -5.68 -1.62 5.27
N ILE A 118 -6.04 -2.76 4.71
CA ILE A 118 -7.15 -3.59 5.18
C ILE A 118 -6.67 -5.02 5.41
N ASP A 119 -7.00 -5.55 6.59
CA ASP A 119 -6.95 -6.96 6.95
C ASP A 119 -8.41 -7.48 6.99
N ASN A 120 -8.81 -8.20 5.94
CA ASN A 120 -10.20 -8.60 5.74
C ASN A 120 -10.55 -9.88 6.52
N ASN A 121 -9.57 -10.76 6.73
CA ASN A 121 -9.78 -12.06 7.39
C ASN A 121 -9.37 -12.06 8.89
N LYS A 122 -8.80 -10.96 9.38
CA LYS A 122 -8.31 -10.74 10.75
C LYS A 122 -7.13 -11.63 11.15
N ASP A 123 -6.27 -11.96 10.19
CA ASP A 123 -5.05 -12.77 10.43
C ASP A 123 -3.81 -11.92 10.74
N LYS A 124 -3.98 -10.59 10.85
CA LYS A 124 -2.96 -9.56 11.09
C LYS A 124 -2.05 -9.34 9.89
N ILE A 125 -2.46 -9.74 8.70
CA ILE A 125 -1.77 -9.48 7.45
C ILE A 125 -2.63 -8.56 6.59
N VAL A 126 -1.98 -7.58 5.95
CA VAL A 126 -2.66 -6.71 5.00
C VAL A 126 -3.05 -7.53 3.76
N ASP A 127 -4.34 -7.64 3.50
CA ASP A 127 -4.90 -8.26 2.30
C ASP A 127 -5.01 -7.27 1.14
N LEU A 128 -5.24 -5.99 1.45
CA LEU A 128 -5.61 -4.98 0.47
C LEU A 128 -5.06 -3.61 0.85
N VAL A 129 -4.60 -2.88 -0.16
CA VAL A 129 -4.21 -1.48 -0.01
C VAL A 129 -4.99 -0.60 -0.98
N MET A 130 -5.51 0.50 -0.47
CA MET A 130 -6.36 1.42 -1.22
C MET A 130 -5.85 2.86 -1.11
N VAL A 131 -5.89 3.55 -2.25
CA VAL A 131 -5.62 4.98 -2.37
C VAL A 131 -6.81 5.60 -3.10
N ALA A 132 -7.40 6.64 -2.51
CA ALA A 132 -8.61 7.27 -3.03
C ALA A 132 -8.52 8.78 -3.01
N ASN A 133 -9.21 9.41 -3.96
CA ASN A 133 -9.40 10.85 -3.98
C ASN A 133 -10.49 11.20 -2.97
N ASN A 134 -10.15 12.02 -1.97
CA ASN A 134 -11.09 12.54 -0.97
C ASN A 134 -11.98 13.64 -1.55
#